data_AF-X1KJM4-F1
#
_entry.id   AF-X1KJM4-F1
#
_cell.length_a   1.000
_cell.length_b   1.000
_cell.length_c   1.000
_cell.angle_alpha   90.00
_cell.angle_beta   90.00
_cell.angle_gamma   90.00
#
_symmetry.space_group_name_H-M   'P 1'
#
loop_
_entity.id
_entity.type
_entity.pdbx_description
1 polymer ?
#
loop_
_entity_poly.entity_id
_entity_poly.type
_entity_poly.pdbx_seq_one_letter_code
_entity_poly.pdbx_strand_id
1 'polypeptide(L)'
;MSIFIGGSCVIYGDTTPDTTVNEIRFVQDERPPINWNAVDMSLTNKIKMIINLSSYGNGHNRGWHNEANLRTFTESVLTTLISKAYNNYGITLGKLKRFCRLTFDNEANEIYSPYEYGYYLDIFYSQVASRFDIGAGNFGNNRKDYYEYICRVHKTSFNILDIHMQNGWETKSKIAENAKWYRDLATKYVKCISCTEA
;
A
#
# COMPACT_ATOMS: atom_id res chain seq x y z
N MET A 1 -15.37 11.58 -7.95
CA MET A 1 -14.23 10.95 -7.25
C MET A 1 -14.76 9.71 -6.56
N SER A 2 -14.35 8.52 -6.99
CA SER A 2 -14.76 7.24 -6.37
C SER A 2 -13.92 6.99 -5.13
N ILE A 3 -14.56 6.90 -3.96
CA ILE A 3 -13.91 6.43 -2.73
C ILE A 3 -13.92 4.90 -2.81
N PHE A 4 -12.75 4.28 -2.89
CA PHE A 4 -12.61 2.83 -2.75
C PHE A 4 -12.40 2.53 -1.28
N ILE A 5 -13.43 1.96 -0.64
CA ILE A 5 -13.32 1.37 0.69
C ILE A 5 -12.82 -0.05 0.46
N GLY A 6 -11.55 -0.31 0.73
CA GLY A 6 -11.05 -1.68 0.81
C GLY A 6 -11.77 -2.38 1.97
N GLY A 7 -12.24 -3.60 1.74
CA GLY A 7 -12.47 -4.51 2.86
C GLY A 7 -11.14 -4.70 3.55
N SER A 8 -11.07 -4.33 4.83
CA SER A 8 -10.16 -4.79 5.88
C SER A 8 -8.95 -5.60 5.43
N CYS A 9 -7.74 -5.17 5.80
CA CYS A 9 -6.52 -5.97 5.99
C CYS A 9 -6.74 -7.50 5.97
N VAL A 10 -6.81 -8.12 4.78
CA VAL A 10 -6.86 -9.59 4.64
C VAL A 10 -5.42 -10.09 4.54
N ILE A 11 -4.69 -9.96 5.62
CA ILE A 11 -3.57 -10.85 5.90
C ILE A 11 -4.11 -11.81 6.95
N TYR A 12 -3.92 -13.11 6.73
CA TYR A 12 -4.54 -14.25 7.44
C TYR A 12 -5.88 -14.74 6.87
N GLY A 13 -5.84 -15.33 5.67
CA GLY A 13 -6.65 -16.52 5.37
C GLY A 13 -8.10 -16.35 4.90
N ASP A 14 -8.73 -15.18 5.04
CA ASP A 14 -10.18 -15.04 4.83
C ASP A 14 -10.57 -14.32 3.52
N THR A 15 -9.90 -14.61 2.39
CA THR A 15 -10.47 -14.22 1.10
C THR A 15 -11.72 -15.06 0.85
N THR A 16 -12.87 -14.39 0.80
CA THR A 16 -14.17 -15.00 0.51
C THR A 16 -14.57 -14.73 -0.94
N PRO A 17 -15.59 -15.41 -1.48
CA PRO A 17 -16.14 -15.07 -2.79
C PRO A 17 -16.62 -13.61 -2.94
N ASP A 18 -16.93 -12.95 -1.82
CA ASP A 18 -17.38 -11.56 -1.79
C ASP A 18 -16.22 -10.54 -1.72
N THR A 19 -14.98 -11.01 -1.58
CA THR A 19 -13.80 -10.14 -1.48
C THR A 19 -13.53 -9.45 -2.82
N THR A 20 -13.64 -8.12 -2.81
CA THR A 20 -13.43 -7.28 -4.01
C THR A 20 -12.02 -6.70 -4.11
N VAL A 21 -11.30 -6.64 -2.99
CA VAL A 21 -9.91 -6.17 -2.88
C VAL A 21 -9.18 -7.04 -1.85
N ASN A 22 -7.99 -7.51 -2.17
CA ASN A 22 -7.05 -8.19 -1.28
C ASN A 22 -5.85 -7.29 -0.99
N GLU A 23 -5.60 -6.96 0.28
CA GLU A 23 -4.31 -6.43 0.70
C GLU A 23 -3.37 -7.59 1.03
N ILE A 24 -2.23 -7.66 0.35
CA ILE A 24 -1.25 -8.75 0.49
C ILE A 24 0.07 -8.12 0.91
N ARG A 25 0.59 -8.50 2.07
CA ARG A 25 1.82 -7.93 2.62
C ARG A 25 3.01 -8.86 2.42
N PHE A 26 4.02 -8.40 1.69
CA PHE A 26 5.32 -9.05 1.66
C PHE A 26 6.25 -8.33 2.62
N VAL A 27 6.86 -9.11 3.51
CA VAL A 27 7.83 -8.63 4.50
C VAL A 27 9.22 -9.07 4.04
N GLN A 28 10.24 -8.22 4.22
CA GLN A 28 11.58 -8.43 3.67
C GLN A 28 12.13 -9.86 3.88
N ASP A 29 12.02 -10.37 5.12
CA ASP A 29 12.62 -11.65 5.53
C ASP A 29 11.58 -12.77 5.76
N GLU A 30 10.29 -12.46 5.67
CA GLU A 30 9.22 -13.43 5.71
C GLU A 30 8.47 -13.41 4.39
N ARG A 31 8.71 -14.45 3.59
CA ARG A 31 7.94 -14.71 2.37
C ARG A 31 7.11 -15.97 2.55
N PRO A 32 6.18 -16.00 3.52
CA PRO A 32 5.40 -17.20 3.74
C PRO A 32 4.63 -17.53 2.45
N PRO A 33 4.62 -18.82 2.02
CA PRO A 33 3.93 -19.25 0.80
C PRO A 33 2.48 -18.73 0.70
N ILE A 34 1.84 -18.49 1.85
CA ILE A 34 0.48 -17.95 1.96
C ILE A 34 0.27 -16.63 1.19
N ASN A 35 1.27 -15.74 1.15
CA ASN A 35 1.13 -14.45 0.45
C ASN A 35 1.08 -14.65 -1.07
N TRP A 36 1.89 -15.58 -1.59
CA TRP A 36 1.85 -15.93 -3.00
C TRP A 36 0.59 -16.72 -3.38
N ASN A 37 0.03 -17.51 -2.47
CA ASN A 37 -1.27 -18.15 -2.67
C ASN A 37 -2.40 -17.11 -2.78
N ALA A 38 -2.36 -16.05 -1.96
CA ALA A 38 -3.30 -14.93 -2.07
C ALA A 38 -3.17 -14.19 -3.40
N VAL A 39 -1.95 -14.03 -3.92
CA VAL A 39 -1.71 -13.51 -5.27
C VAL A 39 -2.34 -14.42 -6.32
N ASP A 40 -2.10 -15.73 -6.26
CA ASP A 40 -2.66 -16.69 -7.23
C ASP A 40 -4.19 -16.68 -7.27
N MET A 41 -4.81 -16.65 -6.10
CA MET A 41 -6.27 -16.55 -5.98
C MET A 41 -6.79 -15.24 -6.56
N SER A 42 -6.09 -14.12 -6.31
CA SER A 42 -6.48 -12.82 -6.83
C SER A 42 -6.34 -12.74 -8.35
N LEU A 43 -5.28 -13.31 -8.91
CA LEU A 43 -5.07 -13.40 -10.36
C LEU A 43 -6.13 -14.29 -11.03
N THR A 44 -6.43 -15.44 -10.43
CA THR A 44 -7.44 -16.40 -10.93
C THR A 44 -8.83 -15.77 -10.98
N ASN A 45 -9.23 -15.12 -9.89
CA ASN A 45 -10.57 -14.56 -9.73
C ASN A 45 -10.69 -13.08 -10.15
N LYS A 46 -9.59 -12.47 -10.63
CA LYS A 46 -9.51 -11.05 -10.98
C LYS A 46 -9.90 -10.11 -9.83
N ILE A 47 -9.54 -10.50 -8.61
CA ILE A 47 -9.72 -9.67 -7.40
C ILE A 47 -8.65 -8.57 -7.44
N LYS A 48 -9.02 -7.34 -7.06
CA LYS A 48 -8.06 -6.24 -6.98
C LYS A 48 -7.04 -6.53 -5.89
N MET A 49 -5.79 -6.15 -6.12
CA MET A 49 -4.69 -6.35 -5.17
C MET A 49 -4.08 -5.02 -4.75
N ILE A 50 -3.82 -4.92 -3.44
CA ILE A 50 -2.96 -3.90 -2.83
C ILE A 50 -1.77 -4.67 -2.27
N ILE A 51 -0.62 -4.56 -2.93
CA ILE A 51 0.59 -5.27 -2.49
C ILE A 51 1.38 -4.33 -1.58
N ASN A 52 1.37 -4.61 -0.28
CA ASN A 52 2.12 -3.85 0.70
C ASN A 52 3.54 -4.43 0.83
N LEU A 53 4.56 -3.62 0.51
CA LEU A 53 5.96 -4.01 0.64
C LEU A 53 6.49 -3.40 1.94
N SER A 54 6.51 -4.22 2.99
CA SER A 54 6.83 -3.77 4.33
C SER A 54 8.26 -4.10 4.73
N SER A 55 8.86 -3.17 5.45
CA SER A 55 9.99 -3.53 6.30
C SER A 55 9.49 -4.48 7.40
N TYR A 56 10.38 -5.33 7.90
CA TYR A 56 10.17 -6.35 8.93
C TYR A 56 8.94 -6.25 9.86
N GLY A 57 8.41 -7.40 10.28
CA GLY A 57 7.42 -7.54 11.36
C GLY A 57 7.73 -8.74 12.26
N ASN A 58 7.42 -8.62 13.55
CA ASN A 58 7.62 -9.58 14.66
C ASN A 58 9.06 -10.04 14.97
N GLY A 59 9.58 -9.63 16.12
CA GLY A 59 10.86 -10.13 16.68
C GLY A 59 12.14 -9.45 16.18
N HIS A 60 12.04 -8.55 15.18
CA HIS A 60 13.17 -7.78 14.62
C HIS A 60 12.86 -6.28 14.59
N ASN A 61 13.92 -5.45 14.50
CA ASN A 61 13.76 -4.00 14.34
C ASN A 61 13.04 -3.69 13.01
N ARG A 62 11.85 -3.08 13.08
CA ARG A 62 11.15 -2.58 11.89
C ARG A 62 11.95 -1.42 11.29
N GLY A 63 11.84 -1.23 9.97
CA GLY A 63 12.53 -0.16 9.26
C GLY A 63 13.43 -0.62 8.11
N TRP A 64 13.40 0.11 7.00
CA TRP A 64 14.44 0.05 5.98
C TRP A 64 15.68 0.74 6.52
N HIS A 65 16.77 0.00 6.65
CA HIS A 65 18.03 0.54 7.17
C HIS A 65 19.02 0.92 6.06
N ASN A 66 18.78 0.47 4.83
CA ASN A 66 19.57 0.88 3.67
C ASN A 66 18.73 0.83 2.38
N GLU A 67 19.14 1.64 1.41
CA GLU A 67 18.50 1.74 0.09
C GLU A 67 18.62 0.44 -0.71
N ALA A 68 19.77 -0.25 -0.63
CA ALA A 68 20.05 -1.45 -1.40
C ALA A 68 19.06 -2.59 -1.10
N ASN A 69 18.70 -2.78 0.17
CA ASN A 69 17.76 -3.78 0.65
C ASN A 69 16.35 -3.47 0.15
N LEU A 70 15.91 -2.22 0.28
CA LEU A 70 14.60 -1.78 -0.23
C LEU A 70 14.49 -2.03 -1.73
N ARG A 71 15.51 -1.63 -2.52
CA ARG A 71 15.54 -1.84 -3.96
C ARG A 71 15.52 -3.32 -4.31
N THR A 72 16.41 -4.11 -3.71
CA THR A 72 16.54 -5.55 -4.00
C THR A 72 15.26 -6.31 -3.66
N PHE A 73 14.65 -6.01 -2.51
CA PHE A 73 13.40 -6.62 -2.10
C PHE A 73 12.25 -6.24 -3.02
N THR A 74 12.10 -4.94 -3.30
CA THR A 74 11.07 -4.42 -4.21
C THR A 74 11.20 -5.07 -5.58
N GLU A 75 12.40 -5.08 -6.16
CA GLU A 75 12.64 -5.68 -7.48
C GLU A 75 12.32 -7.17 -7.50
N SER A 76 12.70 -7.91 -6.46
CA SER A 76 12.41 -9.33 -6.33
C SER A 76 10.91 -9.60 -6.35
N VAL A 77 10.11 -8.87 -5.55
CA VAL A 77 8.66 -9.07 -5.52
C VAL A 77 8.01 -8.68 -6.84
N LEU A 78 8.40 -7.54 -7.43
CA LEU A 78 7.86 -7.08 -8.72
C LEU A 78 8.17 -8.06 -9.85
N THR A 79 9.40 -8.53 -9.95
CA THR A 79 9.81 -9.50 -10.98
C THR A 79 9.03 -10.80 -10.84
N THR A 80 8.88 -11.32 -9.62
CA THR A 80 8.10 -12.54 -9.37
C THR A 80 6.62 -12.33 -9.70
N LEU A 81 6.01 -11.24 -9.24
CA LEU A 81 4.59 -10.94 -9.49
C LEU A 81 4.29 -10.82 -10.98
N ILE A 82 5.10 -10.05 -11.72
CA ILE A 82 4.93 -9.84 -13.16
C ILE A 82 5.12 -11.15 -13.92
N SER A 83 6.18 -11.90 -13.63
CA SER A 83 6.47 -13.18 -14.28
C SER A 83 5.36 -14.19 -14.02
N LYS A 84 4.86 -14.27 -12.78
CA LYS A 84 3.78 -15.18 -12.38
C LYS A 84 2.46 -14.83 -13.07
N ALA A 85 2.09 -13.55 -13.09
CA ALA A 85 0.88 -13.08 -13.79
C ALA A 85 0.92 -13.39 -15.29
N TYR A 86 2.07 -13.21 -15.95
CA TYR A 86 2.21 -13.50 -17.37
C TYR A 86 2.27 -15.00 -17.65
N ASN A 87 3.20 -15.72 -17.02
CA ASN A 87 3.50 -17.12 -17.35
C ASN A 87 2.38 -18.07 -16.94
N ASN A 88 1.71 -17.83 -15.80
CA ASN A 88 0.71 -18.77 -15.28
C ASN A 88 -0.72 -18.38 -15.65
N TYR A 89 -0.98 -17.09 -15.94
CA TYR A 89 -2.34 -16.57 -16.11
C TYR A 89 -2.54 -15.79 -17.43
N GLY A 90 -1.50 -15.58 -18.24
CA GLY A 90 -1.60 -14.80 -19.48
C GLY A 90 -1.93 -13.32 -19.26
N ILE A 91 -1.67 -12.78 -18.06
CA ILE A 91 -1.98 -11.41 -17.68
C ILE A 91 -0.76 -10.53 -17.96
N THR A 92 -0.82 -9.75 -19.03
CA THR A 92 0.20 -8.75 -19.37
C THR A 92 0.32 -7.68 -18.29
N LEU A 93 1.49 -7.04 -18.16
CA LEU A 93 1.70 -5.92 -17.24
C LEU A 93 0.62 -4.82 -17.36
N GLY A 94 0.28 -4.41 -18.58
CA GLY A 94 -0.75 -3.38 -18.80
C GLY A 94 -2.15 -3.75 -18.28
N LYS A 95 -2.48 -5.06 -18.24
CA LYS A 95 -3.72 -5.55 -17.61
C LYS A 95 -3.58 -5.63 -16.10
N LEU A 96 -2.45 -6.15 -15.62
CA LEU A 96 -2.16 -6.29 -14.19
C LEU A 96 -2.22 -4.93 -13.47
N LYS A 97 -1.66 -3.87 -14.07
CA LYS A 97 -1.69 -2.48 -13.55
C LYS A 97 -3.10 -1.96 -13.26
N ARG A 98 -4.13 -2.46 -13.94
CA ARG A 98 -5.52 -1.95 -13.78
C ARG A 98 -6.19 -2.42 -12.50
N PHE A 99 -5.69 -3.46 -11.86
CA PHE A 99 -6.27 -4.01 -10.64
C PHE A 99 -5.23 -4.36 -9.58
N CYS A 100 -3.95 -4.08 -9.81
CA CYS A 100 -2.88 -4.24 -8.84
C CYS A 100 -2.18 -2.90 -8.61
N ARG A 101 -2.01 -2.53 -7.35
CA ARG A 101 -1.20 -1.39 -6.92
C ARG A 101 -0.26 -1.79 -5.80
N LEU A 102 0.76 -0.97 -5.58
CA LEU A 102 1.81 -1.23 -4.60
C LEU A 102 1.74 -0.14 -3.52
N THR A 103 1.90 -0.52 -2.25
CA THR A 103 1.94 0.43 -1.13
C THR A 103 3.24 0.30 -0.37
N PHE A 104 3.83 1.45 -0.03
CA PHE A 104 5.08 1.53 0.72
C PHE A 104 4.84 1.47 2.22
N ASP A 105 5.29 0.36 2.81
CA ASP A 105 5.41 0.05 4.23
C ASP A 105 4.12 0.21 5.07
N ASN A 106 3.88 -0.75 5.97
CA ASN A 106 2.69 -0.72 6.81
C ASN A 106 2.93 0.06 8.09
N GLU A 107 2.02 0.95 8.47
CA GLU A 107 2.08 1.73 9.72
C GLU A 107 3.43 2.42 9.90
N ALA A 108 3.96 2.93 8.79
CA ALA A 108 5.34 3.39 8.70
C ALA A 108 5.64 4.59 9.61
N ASN A 109 4.59 5.31 10.03
CA ASN A 109 4.67 6.40 11.01
C ASN A 109 5.09 5.96 12.41
N GLU A 110 5.03 4.67 12.72
CA GLU A 110 5.53 4.10 13.98
C GLU A 110 7.04 3.87 13.96
N ILE A 111 7.65 3.91 12.77
CA ILE A 111 9.04 3.53 12.53
C ILE A 111 9.87 4.76 12.15
N TYR A 112 9.34 5.58 11.22
CA TYR A 112 10.09 6.66 10.59
C TYR A 112 9.55 8.02 11.02
N SER A 113 10.43 9.01 11.08
CA SER A 113 10.04 10.42 10.93
C SER A 113 9.41 10.68 9.55
N PRO A 114 8.67 11.79 9.33
CA PRO A 114 8.14 12.12 8.01
C PRO A 114 9.24 12.22 6.93
N TYR A 115 10.41 12.73 7.32
CA TYR A 115 11.55 12.92 6.42
C TYR A 115 12.13 11.57 5.97
N GLU A 116 12.36 10.65 6.91
CA GLU A 116 12.86 9.31 6.59
C GLU A 116 11.85 8.53 5.74
N TYR A 117 10.55 8.60 6.09
CA TYR A 117 9.49 8.00 5.28
C TYR A 117 9.52 8.54 3.84
N GLY A 118 9.61 9.85 3.69
CA GLY A 118 9.70 10.51 2.38
C GLY A 118 10.91 10.09 1.55
N TYR A 119 12.09 10.01 2.18
CA TYR A 119 13.31 9.54 1.54
C TYR A 119 13.17 8.11 0.99
N TYR A 120 12.67 7.16 1.79
CA TYR A 120 12.46 5.79 1.32
C TYR A 120 11.31 5.66 0.33
N LEU A 121 10.27 6.49 0.45
CA LEU A 121 9.17 6.54 -0.53
C LEU A 121 9.67 6.96 -1.91
N ASP A 122 10.60 7.92 -2.01
CA ASP A 122 11.18 8.33 -3.29
C ASP A 122 12.02 7.21 -3.93
N ILE A 123 12.77 6.47 -3.12
CA ILE A 123 13.50 5.27 -3.56
C ILE A 123 12.51 4.23 -4.10
N PHE A 124 11.47 3.93 -3.34
CA PHE A 124 10.42 3.00 -3.72
C PHE A 124 9.75 3.41 -5.04
N TYR A 125 9.38 4.69 -5.16
CA TYR A 125 8.80 5.26 -6.37
C TYR A 125 9.70 5.05 -7.59
N SER A 126 11.00 5.29 -7.46
CA SER A 126 11.96 5.11 -8.57
C SER A 126 12.01 3.67 -9.10
N GLN A 127 11.62 2.68 -8.29
CA GLN A 127 11.51 1.28 -8.71
C GLN A 127 10.13 0.99 -9.31
N VAL A 128 9.06 1.51 -8.70
CA VAL A 128 7.69 1.04 -8.98
C VAL A 128 6.98 1.84 -10.07
N ALA A 129 7.26 3.13 -10.24
CA ALA A 129 6.39 4.07 -10.97
C ALA A 129 6.13 3.71 -12.45
N SER A 130 7.10 3.12 -13.14
CA SER A 130 6.90 2.66 -14.53
C SER A 130 6.03 1.39 -14.62
N ARG A 131 5.89 0.66 -13.51
CA ARG A 131 5.30 -0.68 -13.44
C ARG A 131 3.95 -0.72 -12.76
N PHE A 132 3.66 0.12 -11.76
CA PHE A 132 2.39 0.12 -11.03
C PHE A 132 2.06 1.50 -10.45
N ASP A 133 0.78 1.70 -10.11
CA ASP A 133 0.36 2.82 -9.27
C ASP A 133 0.84 2.61 -7.83
N ILE A 134 1.14 3.73 -7.16
CA ILE A 134 1.71 3.71 -5.81
C ILE A 134 0.76 4.37 -4.81
N GLY A 135 0.49 3.63 -3.74
CA GLY A 135 -0.12 4.09 -2.51
C GLY A 135 0.92 4.48 -1.47
N ALA A 136 0.64 5.56 -0.74
CA ALA A 136 1.45 6.01 0.39
C ALA A 136 0.54 6.52 1.51
N GLY A 137 1.00 6.36 2.76
CA GLY A 137 0.30 6.87 3.93
C GLY A 137 -0.35 5.82 4.84
N ASN A 138 -0.23 4.52 4.56
CA ASN A 138 -0.64 3.42 5.47
C ASN A 138 -0.09 3.66 6.90
N PHE A 139 -0.77 4.45 7.71
CA PHE A 139 -0.29 4.92 9.01
C PHE A 139 -1.25 4.42 10.08
N GLY A 140 -0.73 3.89 11.19
CA GLY A 140 -1.54 3.25 12.25
C GLY A 140 -2.41 4.21 13.07
N ASN A 141 -2.39 5.49 12.73
CA ASN A 141 -3.26 6.50 13.32
C ASN A 141 -3.38 7.73 12.41
N ASN A 142 -4.29 8.64 12.78
CA ASN A 142 -4.62 9.84 12.02
C ASN A 142 -3.53 10.95 12.10
N ARG A 143 -2.35 10.70 11.51
CA ARG A 143 -1.21 11.65 11.43
C ARG A 143 -1.39 12.74 10.37
N LYS A 144 -2.30 13.68 10.62
CA LYS A 144 -2.57 14.80 9.69
C LYS A 144 -1.28 15.53 9.25
N ASP A 145 -0.33 15.66 10.18
CA ASP A 145 1.01 16.23 9.95
C ASP A 145 1.84 15.42 8.93
N TYR A 146 1.88 14.09 9.06
CA TYR A 146 2.60 13.23 8.11
C TYR A 146 1.96 13.27 6.73
N TYR A 147 0.64 13.12 6.66
CA TYR A 147 -0.08 13.13 5.38
C TYR A 147 0.10 14.45 4.62
N GLU A 148 0.04 15.59 5.31
CA GLU A 148 0.30 16.87 4.66
C GLU A 148 1.76 17.01 4.22
N TYR A 149 2.72 16.54 5.04
CA TYR A 149 4.12 16.54 4.68
C TYR A 149 4.40 15.75 3.39
N ILE A 150 3.97 14.48 3.31
CA ILE A 150 4.24 13.63 2.15
C ILE A 150 3.52 14.15 0.90
N CYS A 151 2.30 14.67 1.04
CA CYS A 151 1.56 15.30 -0.05
C CYS A 151 2.27 16.54 -0.59
N ARG A 152 2.89 17.33 0.29
CA ARG A 152 3.53 18.59 -0.09
C ARG A 152 4.92 18.38 -0.69
N VAL A 153 5.74 17.57 -0.02
CA VAL A 153 7.16 17.39 -0.35
C VAL A 153 7.35 16.30 -1.40
N HIS A 154 6.69 15.15 -1.24
CA HIS A 154 6.82 13.96 -2.09
C HIS A 154 5.61 13.81 -3.03
N LYS A 155 5.08 14.94 -3.50
CA LYS A 155 3.82 15.02 -4.25
C LYS A 155 3.80 14.16 -5.53
N THR A 156 4.95 13.91 -6.14
CA THR A 156 5.07 13.11 -7.37
C THR A 156 5.36 11.64 -7.10
N SER A 157 5.70 11.28 -5.86
CA SER A 157 6.23 9.96 -5.51
C SER A 157 5.14 8.92 -5.20
N PHE A 158 3.87 9.29 -5.38
CA PHE A 158 2.72 8.41 -5.22
C PHE A 158 1.46 9.02 -5.85
N ASN A 159 0.44 8.21 -6.08
CA ASN A 159 -0.83 8.64 -6.70
C ASN A 159 -2.00 8.56 -5.72
N ILE A 160 -1.90 7.67 -4.73
CA ILE A 160 -3.01 7.28 -3.86
C ILE A 160 -2.61 7.54 -2.40
N LEU A 161 -3.42 8.32 -1.70
CA LEU A 161 -3.37 8.44 -0.25
C LEU A 161 -4.07 7.24 0.35
N ASP A 162 -3.28 6.35 0.95
CA ASP A 162 -3.78 5.23 1.70
C ASP A 162 -4.02 5.63 3.15
N ILE A 163 -5.20 5.33 3.67
CA ILE A 163 -5.60 5.68 5.03
C ILE A 163 -6.05 4.44 5.80
N HIS A 164 -5.69 4.40 7.08
CA HIS A 164 -6.28 3.49 8.05
C HIS A 164 -7.32 4.26 8.87
N MET A 165 -8.58 3.84 8.81
CA MET A 165 -9.70 4.40 9.57
C MET A 165 -9.79 3.79 10.98
N GLN A 166 -8.65 3.68 11.67
CA GLN A 166 -8.54 3.14 13.03
C GLN A 166 -8.70 4.27 14.09
N ASN A 167 -7.72 4.41 14.99
CA ASN A 167 -7.66 5.43 16.03
C ASN A 167 -7.86 6.84 15.44
N GLY A 168 -8.84 7.56 15.98
CA GLY A 168 -9.30 8.87 15.53
C GLY A 168 -10.59 8.85 14.70
N TRP A 169 -11.18 7.69 14.42
CA TRP A 169 -12.42 7.54 13.61
C TRP A 169 -13.60 6.92 14.39
N GLU A 170 -13.54 6.88 15.72
CA GLU A 170 -14.43 6.05 16.55
C GLU A 170 -15.86 6.59 16.68
N THR A 171 -16.11 7.85 16.28
CA THR A 171 -17.43 8.48 16.38
C THR A 171 -17.85 9.08 15.05
N LYS A 172 -19.17 9.16 14.81
CA LYS A 172 -19.72 9.79 13.60
C LYS A 172 -19.18 11.21 13.35
N SER A 173 -19.00 11.99 14.42
CA SER A 173 -18.43 13.34 14.35
C SER A 173 -16.97 13.32 13.87
N LYS A 174 -16.15 12.45 14.47
CA LYS A 174 -14.75 12.27 14.09
C LYS A 174 -14.61 11.77 12.65
N ILE A 175 -15.47 10.83 12.24
CA ILE A 175 -15.51 10.34 10.84
C ILE A 175 -15.81 11.49 9.89
N ALA A 176 -16.84 12.29 10.16
CA ALA A 176 -17.21 13.42 9.30
C ALA A 176 -16.09 14.47 9.20
N GLU A 177 -15.47 14.82 10.33
CA GLU A 177 -14.36 15.78 10.37
C GLU A 177 -13.14 15.27 9.59
N ASN A 178 -12.72 14.04 9.84
CA ASN A 178 -11.54 13.46 9.18
C ASN A 178 -11.80 13.22 7.69
N ALA A 179 -12.96 12.67 7.32
CA ALA A 179 -13.32 12.47 5.92
C ALA A 179 -13.30 13.79 5.14
N LYS A 180 -13.78 14.89 5.74
CA LYS A 180 -13.66 16.24 5.15
C LYS A 180 -12.20 16.63 4.99
N TRP A 181 -11.39 16.48 6.05
CA TRP A 181 -9.98 16.84 6.02
C TRP A 181 -9.19 16.08 4.94
N TYR A 182 -9.33 14.76 4.85
CA TYR A 182 -8.66 13.97 3.80
C TYR A 182 -9.13 14.34 2.40
N ARG A 183 -10.43 14.61 2.22
CA ARG A 183 -10.97 15.08 0.92
C ARG A 183 -10.36 16.41 0.51
N ASP A 184 -10.26 17.36 1.44
CA ASP A 184 -9.68 18.68 1.19
C ASP A 184 -8.18 18.54 0.85
N LEU A 185 -7.43 17.71 1.58
CA LEU A 185 -6.02 17.42 1.31
C LEU A 185 -5.82 16.77 -0.06
N ALA A 186 -6.58 15.73 -0.36
CA ALA A 186 -6.50 15.00 -1.62
C ALA A 186 -6.85 15.90 -2.82
N THR A 187 -7.82 16.79 -2.65
CA THR A 187 -8.16 17.79 -3.67
C THR A 187 -7.01 18.79 -3.87
N LYS A 188 -6.45 19.33 -2.78
CA LYS A 188 -5.33 20.29 -2.80
C LYS A 188 -4.09 19.73 -3.51
N TYR A 189 -3.80 18.44 -3.34
CA TYR A 189 -2.59 17.79 -3.88
C TYR A 189 -2.85 16.80 -5.02
N VAL A 190 -4.08 16.78 -5.57
CA VAL A 190 -4.50 15.93 -6.70
C VAL A 190 -4.21 14.45 -6.45
N LYS A 191 -4.74 13.92 -5.35
CA LYS A 191 -4.60 12.52 -4.93
C LYS A 191 -5.93 11.78 -4.98
N CYS A 192 -5.85 10.48 -5.22
CA CYS A 192 -6.93 9.55 -4.91
C CYS A 192 -6.87 9.17 -3.43
N ILE A 193 -8.01 8.90 -2.79
CA ILE A 193 -8.04 8.36 -1.43
C ILE A 193 -8.46 6.90 -1.50
N SER A 194 -7.75 6.03 -0.79
CA SER A 194 -8.13 4.64 -0.56
C SER A 194 -8.08 4.34 0.93
N CYS A 195 -9.09 3.63 1.42
CA CYS A 195 -9.04 3.04 2.76
C CYS A 195 -8.46 1.64 2.64
N THR A 196 -7.36 1.36 3.34
CA THR A 196 -6.68 0.05 3.37
C THR A 196 -7.06 -0.74 4.62
N GLU A 197 -7.43 -0.04 5.69
CA GLU A 197 -7.93 -0.63 6.94
C GLU A 197 -9.02 0.27 7.55
N ALA A 198 -10.06 -0.30 8.16
CA ALA A 198 -11.16 0.45 8.80
C ALA A 198 -11.77 -0.31 9.97
#